data_AF-A0A9D5IB55-F1
#
_entry.id   AF-A0A9D5IB55-F1
#
_cell.length_a   1.000
_cell.length_b   1.000
_cell.length_c   1.000
_cell.angle_alpha   90.00
_cell.angle_beta   90.00
_cell.angle_gamma   90.00
#
_symmetry.space_group_name_H-M   'P 1'
#
loop_
_entity.id
_entity.type
_entity.pdbx_description
1 polymer ?
#
loop_
_entity_poly.entity_id
_entity_poly.type
_entity_poly.pdbx_seq_one_letter_code
_entity_poly.pdbx_strand_id
1 'polypeptide(L)'
;MDITPDKLKLLLRSVVEARHEEMCCDEWLDHIGGYVEALRANRPLVGKLQDVRHHMNMCPECAEELRTILDSQDAPPHQPRTGPGWDISSPNRPSDPRA
;
A
#
# COMPACT_ATOMS: atom_id res chain seq x y z
N MET A 1 -41.46 -7.83 16.90
CA MET A 1 -40.25 -8.52 16.40
C MET A 1 -39.42 -8.78 17.63
N ASP A 2 -39.46 -10.00 18.15
CA ASP A 2 -38.94 -10.29 19.48
C ASP A 2 -37.48 -10.77 19.36
N ILE A 3 -36.58 -10.13 20.09
CA ILE A 3 -35.18 -10.55 20.18
C ILE A 3 -35.08 -11.64 21.25
N THR A 4 -34.67 -12.83 20.83
CA THR A 4 -34.39 -13.92 21.76
C THR A 4 -33.02 -13.72 22.43
N PRO A 5 -32.79 -14.31 23.62
CA PRO A 5 -31.50 -14.22 24.30
C PRO A 5 -30.32 -14.70 23.45
N ASP A 6 -30.51 -15.70 22.60
CA ASP A 6 -29.44 -16.21 21.74
C ASP A 6 -29.16 -15.29 20.55
N LYS A 7 -30.21 -14.68 19.98
CA LYS A 7 -30.05 -13.64 18.95
C LYS A 7 -29.35 -12.41 19.51
N LEU A 8 -29.64 -12.05 20.76
CA LEU A 8 -28.95 -10.98 21.48
C LEU A 8 -27.46 -11.28 21.68
N LYS A 9 -27.09 -12.51 22.08
CA LYS A 9 -25.68 -12.92 22.23
C LYS A 9 -24.92 -12.85 20.91
N LEU A 10 -25.53 -13.26 19.80
CA LEU A 10 -24.92 -13.18 18.47
C LEU A 10 -24.67 -11.73 18.06
N LEU A 11 -25.66 -10.85 18.26
CA LEU A 11 -25.50 -9.42 17.98
C LEU A 11 -24.44 -8.77 18.86
N LEU A 12 -24.42 -9.09 20.16
CA LEU A 12 -23.40 -8.60 21.08
C LEU A 12 -22.00 -9.07 20.69
N ARG A 13 -21.84 -10.32 20.25
CA ARG A 13 -20.56 -10.82 19.74
C ARG A 13 -20.12 -10.01 18.51
N SER A 14 -21.01 -9.76 17.56
CA SER A 14 -20.70 -8.94 16.38
C SER A 14 -20.34 -7.50 16.72
N VAL A 15 -20.97 -6.91 17.75
CA VAL A 15 -20.64 -5.55 18.23
C VAL A 15 -19.30 -5.52 18.98
N VAL A 16 -18.97 -6.57 19.74
CA VAL A 16 -17.67 -6.69 20.42
C VAL A 16 -16.54 -6.96 19.42
N GLU A 17 -16.83 -7.68 18.34
CA GLU A 17 -15.90 -7.93 17.23
C GLU A 17 -15.75 -6.72 16.29
N ALA A 18 -16.75 -5.83 16.26
CA ALA A 18 -16.65 -4.58 15.52
C ALA A 18 -15.56 -3.70 16.15
N ARG A 19 -14.45 -3.54 15.43
CA ARG A 19 -13.36 -2.65 15.85
C ARG A 19 -13.87 -1.22 15.94
N HIS A 20 -13.65 -0.60 17.09
CA HIS A 20 -14.13 0.76 17.41
C HIS A 20 -13.41 1.86 16.60
N GLU A 21 -12.25 1.56 16.00
CA GLU A 21 -11.55 2.41 15.05
C GLU A 21 -11.12 1.53 13.86
N GLU A 22 -11.84 1.67 12.75
CA GLU A 22 -11.40 1.14 11.47
C GLU A 22 -10.32 2.06 10.92
N MET A 23 -9.17 1.48 10.57
CA MET A 23 -8.09 2.20 9.89
C MET A 23 -8.63 2.79 8.59
N CYS A 24 -8.41 4.09 8.37
CA CYS A 24 -8.76 4.75 7.11
C CYS A 24 -7.67 4.53 6.05
N CYS A 25 -7.97 4.84 4.79
CA CYS A 25 -7.02 4.69 3.69
C CYS A 25 -5.74 5.54 3.89
N ASP A 26 -5.87 6.75 4.46
CA ASP A 26 -4.71 7.62 4.73
C ASP A 26 -3.79 7.01 5.80
N GLU A 27 -4.35 6.51 6.89
CA GLU A 27 -3.59 5.79 7.93
C GLU A 27 -2.96 4.50 7.40
N TRP A 28 -3.62 3.83 6.45
CA TRP A 28 -3.07 2.65 5.79
C TRP A 28 -1.79 2.99 5.00
N LEU A 29 -1.77 4.12 4.27
CA LEU A 29 -0.60 4.59 3.52
C LEU A 29 0.62 4.82 4.42
N ASP A 30 0.41 5.37 5.63
CA ASP A 30 1.50 5.61 6.59
C ASP A 30 2.15 4.31 7.11
N HIS A 31 1.42 3.20 7.07
CA HIS A 31 1.85 1.92 7.63
C HIS A 31 2.23 0.86 6.59
N ILE A 32 1.94 1.08 5.30
CA ILE A 32 2.13 0.09 4.24
C ILE A 32 3.59 -0.31 4.02
N GLY A 33 4.53 0.64 4.18
CA GLY A 33 5.96 0.35 4.06
C GLY A 33 6.45 -0.68 5.09
N GLY A 34 6.13 -0.44 6.37
CA GLY A 34 6.48 -1.38 7.45
C GLY A 34 5.77 -2.72 7.33
N TYR A 35 4.56 -2.73 6.77
CA TYR A 35 3.82 -3.95 6.46
C TYR A 35 4.54 -4.79 5.40
N VAL A 36 4.94 -4.19 4.28
CA VAL A 36 5.69 -4.87 3.21
C VAL A 36 7.02 -5.43 3.72
N GLU A 37 7.75 -4.67 4.52
CA GLU A 37 8.98 -5.14 5.16
C GLU A 37 8.75 -6.34 6.08
N ALA A 38 7.67 -6.32 6.88
CA ALA A 38 7.33 -7.43 7.75
C ALA A 38 6.98 -8.70 6.97
N LEU A 39 6.23 -8.57 5.86
CA LEU A 39 5.95 -9.70 4.97
C LEU A 39 7.24 -10.31 4.40
N ARG A 40 8.15 -9.47 3.89
CA ARG A 40 9.43 -9.90 3.32
C ARG A 40 10.33 -10.59 4.32
N ALA A 41 10.39 -10.06 5.53
CA ALA A 41 11.18 -10.63 6.62
C ALA A 41 10.49 -11.81 7.31
N ASN A 42 9.31 -12.24 6.84
CA ASN A 42 8.46 -13.25 7.45
C ASN A 42 8.23 -13.02 8.96
N ARG A 43 8.09 -11.74 9.34
CA ARG A 43 7.87 -11.31 10.72
C ARG A 43 6.38 -11.32 11.05
N PRO A 44 6.03 -11.57 12.33
CA PRO A 44 4.63 -11.55 12.75
C PRO A 44 4.02 -10.15 12.58
N LEU A 45 2.80 -10.11 12.02
CA LEU A 45 2.00 -8.89 11.89
C LEU A 45 1.28 -8.63 13.22
N VAL A 46 1.78 -7.66 14.00
CA VAL A 46 1.25 -7.29 15.32
C VAL A 46 0.80 -5.83 15.34
N GLY A 47 -0.17 -5.51 16.20
CA GLY A 47 -0.69 -4.15 16.37
C GLY A 47 -1.16 -3.55 15.04
N LYS A 48 -0.63 -2.36 14.70
CA LYS A 48 -1.00 -1.62 13.48
C LYS A 48 -0.81 -2.41 12.18
N LEU A 49 0.11 -3.38 12.12
CA LEU A 49 0.28 -4.23 10.93
C LEU A 49 -0.87 -5.22 10.74
N GLN A 50 -1.49 -5.67 11.83
CA GLN A 50 -2.70 -6.48 11.76
C GLN A 50 -3.89 -5.63 11.27
N ASP A 51 -3.92 -4.36 11.64
CA ASP A 51 -4.93 -3.40 11.22
C ASP A 51 -4.84 -3.12 9.72
N VAL A 52 -3.62 -2.96 9.18
CA VAL A 52 -3.35 -2.86 7.74
C VAL A 52 -3.89 -4.09 7.00
N ARG A 53 -3.62 -5.31 7.50
CA ARG A 53 -4.18 -6.54 6.93
C ARG A 53 -5.71 -6.55 6.97
N HIS A 54 -6.30 -6.10 8.07
CA HIS A 54 -7.75 -6.05 8.20
C HIS A 54 -8.37 -5.06 7.22
N HIS A 55 -7.81 -3.86 7.10
CA HIS A 55 -8.25 -2.82 6.16
C HIS A 55 -8.29 -3.35 4.72
N MET A 56 -7.25 -4.06 4.27
CA MET A 56 -7.21 -4.62 2.90
C MET A 56 -8.24 -5.73 2.64
N ASN A 57 -8.75 -6.40 3.67
CA ASN A 57 -9.87 -7.34 3.48
C ASN A 57 -11.20 -6.60 3.25
N MET A 58 -11.29 -5.34 3.68
CA MET A 58 -12.49 -4.51 3.62
C MET A 58 -12.44 -3.50 2.46
N CYS A 59 -11.24 -3.06 2.05
CA CYS A 59 -11.02 -2.06 1.01
C CYS A 59 -10.28 -2.68 -0.20
N PRO A 60 -11.00 -2.99 -1.30
CA PRO A 60 -10.41 -3.57 -2.50
C PRO A 60 -9.37 -2.67 -3.19
N GLU A 61 -9.55 -1.35 -3.12
CA GLU A 61 -8.65 -0.36 -3.74
C GLU A 61 -7.26 -0.42 -3.10
N CYS A 62 -7.19 -0.35 -1.77
CA CYS A 62 -5.90 -0.45 -1.05
C CYS A 62 -5.27 -1.85 -1.19
N ALA A 63 -6.07 -2.90 -1.33
CA ALA A 63 -5.56 -4.24 -1.63
C ALA A 63 -4.90 -4.30 -3.03
N GLU A 64 -5.49 -3.64 -4.02
CA GLU A 64 -4.93 -3.54 -5.37
C GLU A 64 -3.62 -2.74 -5.39
N GLU A 65 -3.57 -1.63 -4.66
CA GLU A 65 -2.36 -0.82 -4.53
C GLU A 65 -1.22 -1.62 -3.88
N LEU A 66 -1.48 -2.41 -2.83
CA LEU A 66 -0.47 -3.28 -2.25
C LEU A 66 0.09 -4.27 -3.27
N ARG A 67 -0.75 -4.92 -4.09
CA ARG A 67 -0.26 -5.85 -5.12
C ARG A 67 0.68 -5.13 -6.08
N THR A 68 0.31 -3.93 -6.51
CA THR A 68 1.14 -3.10 -7.38
C THR A 68 2.49 -2.77 -6.73
N ILE A 69 2.49 -2.42 -5.44
CA ILE A 69 3.72 -2.18 -4.67
C ILE A 69 4.59 -3.44 -4.66
N LEU A 70 4.03 -4.61 -4.34
CA LEU A 70 4.76 -5.87 -4.28
C LEU A 70 5.35 -6.25 -5.66
N ASP A 71 4.55 -6.17 -6.72
CA ASP A 71 4.96 -6.47 -8.09
C ASP A 71 6.11 -5.55 -8.54
N SER A 72 6.05 -4.25 -8.20
CA SER A 72 7.08 -3.27 -8.55
C SER A 72 8.42 -3.52 -7.86
N GLN A 73 8.42 -4.22 -6.73
CA GLN A 73 9.63 -4.49 -5.97
C GLN A 73 10.28 -5.84 -6.31
N ASP A 74 9.55 -6.73 -7.00
CA ASP A 74 10.08 -7.97 -7.60
C ASP A 74 10.57 -7.73 -9.04
N ALA A 75 10.17 -6.62 -9.65
CA ALA A 75 10.75 -6.15 -10.89
C ALA A 75 12.24 -5.79 -10.70
N PRO A 76 13.12 -6.09 -11.68
CA PRO A 76 14.49 -5.60 -11.65
C PRO A 76 14.48 -4.07 -11.48
N PRO A 77 15.43 -3.49 -10.72
CA PRO A 77 15.43 -2.06 -10.43
C PRO A 77 15.23 -1.30 -11.73
N HIS A 78 14.21 -0.42 -11.74
CA HIS A 78 13.89 0.41 -12.90
C HIS A 78 15.20 1.00 -13.42
N GLN A 79 15.62 0.57 -14.61
CA GLN A 79 16.63 1.34 -15.31
C GLN A 79 15.98 2.71 -15.51
N PRO A 80 16.65 3.81 -15.13
CA PRO A 80 16.12 5.14 -15.44
C PRO A 80 15.79 5.14 -16.93
N ARG A 81 14.55 5.49 -17.29
CA ARG A 81 14.15 5.63 -18.68
C ARG A 81 15.12 6.61 -19.33
N THR A 82 16.07 6.08 -20.09
CA THR A 82 16.89 6.85 -21.01
C THR A 82 15.96 7.32 -22.12
N GLY A 83 15.23 8.41 -21.85
CA GLY A 83 14.71 9.25 -22.93
C GLY A 83 15.88 9.73 -23.79
N PRO A 84 15.63 10.20 -25.03
CA PRO A 84 16.70 10.70 -25.89
C PRO A 84 17.49 11.76 -25.13
N GLY A 85 18.77 11.45 -24.90
CA GLY A 85 19.66 12.17 -24.01
C GLY A 85 19.80 13.62 -24.43
N TRP A 86 19.25 14.53 -23.62
CA TRP A 86 19.73 15.89 -23.55
C TRP A 86 20.92 15.88 -22.59
N ASP A 87 22.01 15.28 -23.04
CA ASP A 87 23.28 15.34 -22.34
C ASP A 87 23.83 16.78 -22.50
N ILE A 88 23.60 17.61 -21.48
CA ILE A 88 24.05 19.01 -21.41
C ILE A 88 25.59 19.15 -21.37
N SER A 89 26.33 18.05 -21.44
CA SER A 89 27.80 18.04 -21.35
C SER A 89 28.53 17.66 -22.65
N SER A 90 27.86 17.57 -23.80
CA SER A 90 28.54 17.21 -25.04
C SER A 90 29.30 18.41 -25.66
N PRO A 91 30.63 18.33 -25.86
CA PRO A 91 31.47 19.46 -26.31
C PRO A 91 31.34 19.77 -27.81
N ASN A 92 30.45 19.10 -28.53
CA ASN A 92 30.34 19.21 -29.98
C ASN A 92 29.06 19.96 -30.39
N ARG A 93 29.04 21.27 -30.12
CA ARG A 93 28.05 22.18 -30.70
C ARG A 93 28.57 22.60 -32.08
N PRO A 94 27.88 22.30 -33.20
CA PRO A 94 28.23 22.91 -34.46
C PRO A 94 27.97 24.42 -34.36
N SER A 95 29.01 25.21 -34.58
CA SER A 95 28.94 26.67 -34.65
C SER A 95 28.02 27.06 -35.80
N ASP A 96 26.85 27.62 -35.46
CA ASP A 96 25.89 28.13 -36.43
C ASP A 96 26.46 29.43 -37.06
N PRO A 97 26.69 29.52 -38.38
CA PRO A 97 27.20 30.73 -39.01
C PRO A 97 26.03 31.55 -39.54
N ARG A 98 25.36 32.29 -38.67
CA ARG A 98 24.47 33.39 -39.08
C ARG A 98 24.24 34.36 -37.91
N ALA A 99 25.16 35.32 -37.79
CA ALA A 99 24.94 36.63 -37.19
C ALA A 99 25.55 37.68 -38.13
#